data_AF-M6BR20-F1
#
_entry.id   AF-M6BR20-F1
#
_cell.length_a   1.000
_cell.length_b   1.000
_cell.length_c   1.000
_cell.angle_alpha   90.00
_cell.angle_beta   90.00
_cell.angle_gamma   90.00
#
_symmetry.space_group_name_H-M   'P 1'
#
loop_
_entity.id
_entity.type
_entity.pdbx_description
1 polymer ?
#
loop_
_entity_poly.entity_id
_entity_poly.type
_entity_poly.pdbx_seq_one_letter_code
_entity_poly.pdbx_strand_id
1 'polypeptide(L)' 'MANKILKNDKGYVILSYTKKKPAQYVDALLIQMDWDGNVSKEALRKNFP' A
#
# COMPACT_ATOMS: atom_id res chain seq x y z
N MET A 1 -12.44 4.14 5.08
CA MET A 1 -10.99 4.00 4.90
C MET A 1 -10.56 2.89 5.84
N ALA A 2 -9.70 2.00 5.36
CA ALA A 2 -9.10 0.98 6.21
C ALA A 2 -7.66 0.76 5.76
N ASN A 3 -6.78 0.54 6.73
CA ASN A 3 -5.36 0.29 6.51
C ASN A 3 -4.91 -0.90 7.35
N LYS A 4 -3.90 -1.61 6.87
CA LYS A 4 -3.25 -2.70 7.59
C LYS A 4 -1.76 -2.75 7.25
N ILE A 5 -0.97 -3.19 8.22
CA ILE A 5 0.45 -3.51 8.03
C ILE A 5 0.58 -5.02 8.17
N LEU A 6 1.15 -5.66 7.17
CA LEU A 6 1.51 -7.07 7.17
C LEU A 6 3.03 -7.20 7.18
N LYS A 7 3.52 -8.36 7.59
CA LYS A 7 4.94 -8.72 7.54
C LYS A 7 5.13 -9.88 6.56
N ASN A 8 6.25 -9.90 5.86
CA ASN A 8 6.71 -11.02 5.04
C ASN A 8 8.23 -11.16 5.19
N ASP A 9 8.83 -12.11 4.46
CA ASP A 9 10.26 -12.39 4.54
C ASP A 9 11.16 -11.20 4.14
N LYS A 10 10.60 -10.23 3.40
CA LYS A 10 11.31 -9.06 2.87
C LYS A 10 11.12 -7.80 3.71
N GLY A 11 10.27 -7.81 4.73
CA GLY A 11 9.96 -6.65 5.56
C GLY A 11 8.45 -6.43 5.75
N TYR A 12 8.01 -5.20 5.53
CA TYR A 12 6.62 -4.78 5.76
C TYR A 12 5.87 -4.54 4.46
N VAL A 13 4.58 -4.90 4.47
CA VAL A 13 3.64 -4.51 3.43
C VAL A 13 2.57 -3.64 4.05
N ILE A 14 2.49 -2.38 3.63
CA ILE A 14 1.42 -1.46 4.00
C ILE A 14 0.37 -1.50 2.90
N LEU A 15 -0.87 -1.70 3.29
CA LEU A 15 -2.01 -1.70 2.39
C LEU A 15 -3.14 -0.84 2.96
N SER A 16 -3.70 0.01 2.11
CA SER A 16 -4.78 0.93 2.46
C SER A 16 -5.75 1.06 1.29
N TYR A 17 -7.03 1.26 1.61
CA TYR A 17 -8.02 1.58 0.59
C TYR A 17 -9.08 2.56 1.09
N THR A 18 -9.62 3.32 0.15
CA THR A 18 -10.75 4.23 0.37
C THR A 18 -12.02 3.66 -0.23
N LYS A 19 -13.08 3.55 0.60
CA LYS A 19 -14.41 3.05 0.20
C LYS A 19 -15.58 3.86 0.79
N LYS A 20 -15.30 4.91 1.57
CA LYS A 20 -16.37 5.66 2.27
C LYS A 20 -16.94 6.72 1.32
N LYS A 21 -18.27 6.91 1.33
CA LYS A 21 -18.93 8.04 0.66
C LYS A 21 -18.23 9.35 1.07
N PRO A 22 -17.94 10.27 0.13
CA PRO A 22 -18.43 10.34 -1.25
C PRO A 22 -17.47 9.75 -2.32
N ALA A 23 -16.57 8.81 -1.98
CA ALA A 23 -15.66 8.23 -2.96
C ALA A 23 -16.42 7.55 -4.12
N GLN A 24 -16.24 8.05 -5.36
CA GLN A 24 -16.81 7.45 -6.58
C GLN A 24 -16.06 6.20 -7.02
N TYR A 25 -14.75 6.12 -6.72
CA TYR A 25 -13.88 5.01 -7.08
C TYR A 25 -13.20 4.44 -5.83
N VAL A 26 -12.89 3.15 -5.87
CA VAL A 26 -12.01 2.53 -4.87
C VAL A 26 -10.57 2.90 -5.24
N ASP A 27 -9.89 3.62 -4.35
CA ASP A 27 -8.46 3.87 -4.47
C ASP A 27 -7.72 2.93 -3.50
N ALA A 28 -6.68 2.28 -3.99
CA ALA A 28 -5.89 1.30 -3.27
C ALA A 28 -4.40 1.68 -3.32
N LEU A 29 -3.76 1.64 -2.14
CA LEU A 29 -2.33 1.86 -1.98
C LEU A 29 -1.69 0.59 -1.43
N LEU A 30 -0.62 0.13 -2.10
CA LEU A 30 0.22 -0.98 -1.67
C LEU A 30 1.68 -0.55 -1.70
N ILE A 31 2.36 -0.66 -0.56
CA ILE A 31 3.79 -0.30 -0.42
C ILE A 31 4.52 -1.47 0.24
N GLN A 32 5.59 -1.95 -0.38
CA GLN A 32 6.57 -2.84 0.24
C GLN A 32 7.73 -2.02 0.77
N MET A 33 8.11 -2.27 2.01
CA MET A 33 9.29 -1.71 2.68
C MET A 33 10.18 -2.85 3.16
N ASP A 34 11.48 -2.55 3.32
CA ASP A 34 12.41 -3.43 4.02
C ASP A 34 12.18 -3.41 5.55
N TRP A 35 13.01 -4.12 6.30
CA TRP A 35 12.91 -4.21 7.77
C TRP A 35 13.23 -2.91 8.51
N ASP A 36 13.96 -1.99 7.87
CA ASP A 36 14.28 -0.66 8.39
C ASP A 36 13.20 0.38 8.03
N GLY A 37 12.24 -0.03 7.20
CA GLY A 37 11.14 0.81 6.75
C GLY A 37 11.44 1.62 5.50
N ASN A 38 12.50 1.30 4.76
CA ASN A 38 12.80 1.99 3.51
C ASN A 38 12.03 1.37 2.35
N VAL A 39 11.55 2.24 1.46
CA VAL A 39 10.99 1.83 0.17
C VAL A 39 12.13 1.69 -0.83
N SER A 40 12.09 0.66 -1.68
CA SER A 40 13.08 0.51 -2.76
C SER A 40 13.08 1.74 -3.67
N LYS A 41 14.27 2.17 -4.11
CA LYS A 41 14.43 3.21 -5.13
C LYS A 41 13.75 2.84 -6.46
N GLU A 42 13.53 1.55 -6.70
CA GLU A 42 12.90 1.01 -7.90
C GLU A 42 11.38 0.82 -7.73
N ALA A 43 10.80 1.29 -6.63
CA ALA A 43 9.37 1.12 -6.40
C ALA A 43 8.54 1.78 -7.52
N LEU A 44 7.74 0.95 -8.19
CA LEU A 44 6.89 1.39 -9.29
C LEU A 44 5.50 1.78 -8.76
N ARG A 45 5.04 2.99 -9.10
CA ARG A 45 3.64 3.36 -8.94
C ARG A 45 2.83 2.74 -10.08
N LYS A 46 2.02 1.73 -9.77
CA LYS A 46 1.06 1.14 -10.70
C LYS A 46 -0.34 1.62 -10.36
N ASN A 47 -0.99 2.28 -11.32
CA ASN A 47 -2.42 2.52 -11.24
C ASN A 47 -3.13 1.23 -11.66
N PHE A 48 -4.00 0.71 -10.80
CA PHE A 48 -4.85 -0.43 -11.14
C PHE A 48 -6.14 0.09 -11.79
N PRO A 49 -6.58 -0.48 -12.93
CA PRO A 49 -7.84 -0.12 -13.56
C PRO A 49 -9.05 -0.44 -12.68
#